data_AF-A0A6J6MEE8-F1
#
_entry.id   AF-A0A6J6MEE8-F1
#
_cell.length_a   1.000
_cell.length_b   1.000
_cell.length_c   1.000
_cell.angle_alpha   90.00
_cell.angle_beta   90.00
_cell.angle_gamma   90.00
#
_symmetry.space_group_name_H-M   'P 1'
#
loop_
_entity.id
_entity.type
_entity.pdbx_description
1 polymer ?
#
loop_
_entity_poly.entity_id
_entity_poly.type
_entity_poly.pdbx_seq_one_letter_code
_entity_poly.pdbx_strand_id
1 'polypeptide(L)'
;MSQKPTVSSEEVSIRRAPKYLTFSLTGFLLGAVIAFVAGLGTAEFAGLLVAFGAIFGGGIGILTALLLDLFFRGRGAKLQATKIVE
;
A
#
# COMPACT_ATOMS: atom_id res chain seq x y z
N MET A 1 -45.18 -11.14 27.73
CA MET A 1 -44.26 -9.98 27.67
C MET A 1 -43.39 -10.13 26.43
N SER A 2 -43.61 -9.30 25.41
CA SER A 2 -42.82 -9.31 24.17
C SER A 2 -41.61 -8.39 24.37
N GLN A 3 -40.41 -8.96 24.46
CA GLN A 3 -39.18 -8.17 24.51
C GLN A 3 -38.88 -7.66 23.09
N LYS A 4 -38.84 -6.33 22.94
CA LYS A 4 -38.48 -5.66 21.68
C LYS A 4 -36.95 -5.68 21.56
N PRO A 5 -36.36 -6.15 20.44
CA PRO A 5 -34.92 -6.27 20.34
C PRO A 5 -34.27 -4.89 20.33
N THR A 6 -33.34 -4.66 21.25
CA THR A 6 -32.58 -3.41 21.39
C THR A 6 -31.50 -3.40 20.31
N VAL A 7 -31.73 -2.64 19.23
CA VAL A 7 -30.77 -2.49 18.14
C VAL A 7 -29.62 -1.61 18.63
N SER A 8 -28.45 -2.21 18.87
CA SER A 8 -27.20 -1.48 19.17
C SER A 8 -26.40 -1.32 17.87
N SER A 9 -26.29 -0.08 17.38
CA SER A 9 -25.43 0.27 16.25
C SER A 9 -24.01 0.50 16.76
N GLU A 10 -23.09 -0.40 16.45
CA GLU A 10 -21.67 -0.25 16.82
C GLU A 10 -20.89 0.27 15.59
N GLU A 11 -20.19 1.39 15.76
CA GLU A 11 -19.39 1.99 14.68
C GLU A 11 -18.09 1.19 14.52
N VAL A 12 -18.01 0.32 13.51
CA VAL A 12 -16.83 -0.52 13.26
C VAL A 12 -15.94 0.15 12.22
N SER A 13 -14.78 0.64 12.68
CA SER A 13 -13.74 1.17 11.81
C SER A 13 -12.96 0.01 11.17
N ILE A 14 -13.22 -0.27 9.88
CA ILE A 14 -12.37 -1.18 9.10
C ILE A 14 -11.11 -0.43 8.68
N ARG A 15 -9.97 -0.76 9.30
CA ARG A 15 -8.67 -0.23 8.89
C ARG A 15 -8.20 -0.95 7.63
N ARG A 16 -8.01 -0.22 6.53
CA ARG A 16 -7.40 -0.79 5.33
C ARG A 16 -5.91 -1.00 5.58
N ALA A 17 -5.40 -2.19 5.29
CA ALA A 17 -3.97 -2.45 5.35
C ALA A 17 -3.24 -1.68 4.23
N PRO A 18 -2.15 -0.97 4.54
CA PRO A 18 -1.32 -0.30 3.54
C PRO A 18 -0.71 -1.32 2.57
N LYS A 19 -0.78 -1.02 1.27
CA LYS A 19 -0.35 -1.93 0.19
C LYS A 19 1.17 -1.86 -0.08
N TYR A 20 1.99 -1.95 0.97
CA TYR A 20 3.46 -1.79 0.86
C TYR A 20 4.08 -2.73 -0.16
N LEU A 21 3.69 -4.01 -0.16
CA LEU A 21 4.26 -5.00 -1.07
C LEU A 21 4.01 -4.65 -2.54
N THR A 22 2.78 -4.24 -2.88
CA THR A 22 2.41 -3.89 -4.26
C THR A 22 3.18 -2.67 -4.76
N PHE A 23 3.28 -1.62 -3.93
CA PHE A 23 4.03 -0.42 -4.28
C PHE A 23 5.54 -0.68 -4.33
N SER A 24 6.07 -1.52 -3.44
CA SER A 24 7.47 -1.93 -3.48
C SER A 24 7.78 -2.68 -4.78
N LEU A 25 7.00 -3.71 -5.12
CA LEU A 25 7.18 -4.51 -6.35
C LEU A 25 7.09 -3.66 -7.63
N THR A 26 6.12 -2.75 -7.69
CA THR A 26 6.02 -1.81 -8.82
C THR A 26 7.21 -0.87 -8.89
N GLY A 27 7.68 -0.37 -7.74
CA GLY A 27 8.91 0.42 -7.64
C GLY A 27 10.15 -0.35 -8.08
N PHE A 28 10.31 -1.61 -7.68
CA PHE A 28 11.41 -2.49 -8.12
C PHE A 28 11.43 -2.63 -9.64
N LEU A 29 10.27 -2.93 -10.25
CA LEU A 29 10.14 -3.07 -11.70
C LEU A 29 10.46 -1.77 -12.42
N LEU A 30 9.88 -0.65 -11.96
CA LEU A 30 10.09 0.66 -12.59
C LEU A 30 11.56 1.08 -12.50
N GLY A 31 12.17 0.90 -11.33
CA GLY A 31 13.58 1.21 -11.08
C GLY A 31 14.53 0.35 -11.91
N ALA A 32 14.24 -0.95 -12.04
CA ALA A 32 15.00 -1.85 -12.90
C ALA A 32 14.93 -1.44 -14.38
N VAL A 33 13.73 -1.09 -14.87
CA VAL A 33 13.54 -0.65 -16.27
C VAL A 33 14.28 0.66 -16.55
N ILE A 34 14.15 1.65 -15.68
CA ILE A 34 14.84 2.95 -15.83
C ILE A 34 16.36 2.73 -15.84
N ALA A 35 16.86 1.94 -14.89
CA ALA A 35 18.28 1.64 -14.80
C ALA A 35 18.81 0.81 -15.98
N PHE A 36 18.01 -0.12 -16.51
CA PHE A 36 18.35 -0.89 -17.69
C PHE A 36 18.51 0.02 -18.91
N VAL A 37 17.54 0.92 -19.14
CA VAL A 37 17.58 1.89 -20.23
C VAL A 37 18.79 2.83 -20.10
N ALA A 38 19.07 3.32 -18.90
CA ALA A 38 20.26 4.14 -18.63
C ALA A 38 21.58 3.37 -18.85
N GLY A 39 21.59 2.06 -18.57
CA GLY A 39 22.75 1.20 -18.68
C GLY A 39 23.10 0.75 -20.10
N LEU A 40 22.24 0.99 -21.10
CA LEU A 40 22.48 0.56 -22.49
C LEU A 40 23.76 1.15 -23.11
N GLY A 41 24.23 2.30 -22.62
CA GLY A 41 25.49 2.92 -23.04
C GLY A 41 26.73 2.46 -22.26
N THR A 42 26.57 1.69 -21.18
CA THR A 42 27.64 1.32 -20.25
C THR A 42 27.55 -0.16 -19.90
N ALA A 43 27.94 -1.02 -20.85
CA ALA A 43 27.82 -2.47 -20.72
C ALA A 43 28.56 -3.04 -19.50
N GLU A 44 29.68 -2.43 -19.11
CA GLU A 44 30.51 -2.87 -17.97
C GLU A 44 29.77 -2.79 -16.62
N PHE A 45 28.86 -1.82 -16.46
CA PHE A 45 28.16 -1.58 -15.20
C PHE A 45 26.64 -1.79 -15.29
N ALA A 46 26.11 -2.20 -16.44
CA ALA A 46 24.67 -2.31 -16.67
C ALA A 46 23.97 -3.21 -15.64
N GLY A 47 24.56 -4.36 -15.29
CA GLY A 47 23.99 -5.27 -14.28
C GLY A 47 23.95 -4.67 -12.87
N LEU A 48 25.03 -3.98 -12.47
CA LEU A 48 25.09 -3.25 -11.19
C LEU A 48 24.07 -2.11 -11.15
N LEU A 49 23.97 -1.35 -12.24
CA LEU A 49 23.02 -0.24 -12.34
C LEU A 49 21.58 -0.73 -12.20
N VAL A 50 21.23 -1.83 -12.88
CA VAL A 50 19.90 -2.46 -12.78
C VAL A 50 19.62 -2.94 -11.37
N ALA A 51 20.57 -3.63 -10.72
CA ALA A 51 20.39 -4.12 -9.36
C ALA A 51 20.17 -2.97 -8.35
N PHE A 52 21.00 -1.92 -8.40
CA PHE A 52 20.85 -0.74 -7.56
C PHE A 52 19.56 0.03 -7.88
N GLY A 53 19.25 0.21 -9.15
CA GLY A 53 18.03 0.88 -9.60
C GLY A 53 16.77 0.18 -9.13
N ALA A 54 16.75 -1.15 -9.17
CA ALA A 54 15.65 -1.95 -8.66
C ALA A 54 15.47 -1.75 -7.15
N ILE A 55 16.53 -1.89 -6.35
CA ILE A 55 16.49 -1.71 -4.89
C ILE A 55 16.03 -0.30 -4.53
N PHE A 56 16.59 0.71 -5.20
CA PHE A 56 16.25 2.11 -4.97
C PHE A 56 14.78 2.39 -5.35
N GLY A 57 14.33 1.88 -6.49
CA GLY A 57 12.94 1.96 -6.93
C GLY A 57 11.98 1.29 -5.95
N GLY A 58 12.32 0.11 -5.43
CA GLY A 58 11.55 -0.57 -4.38
C GLY A 58 11.44 0.26 -3.10
N GLY A 59 12.53 0.90 -2.67
CA GLY A 59 12.55 1.84 -1.56
C GLY A 59 11.61 3.04 -1.77
N ILE A 60 11.65 3.67 -2.94
CA ILE A 60 10.73 4.75 -3.32
C ILE A 60 9.27 4.27 -3.32
N GLY A 61 9.02 3.04 -3.79
CA GLY A 61 7.70 2.41 -3.73
C GLY A 61 7.17 2.31 -2.30
N ILE A 62 8.00 1.82 -1.38
CA ILE A 62 7.64 1.76 0.05
C ILE A 62 7.35 3.15 0.62
N LEU A 63 8.21 4.14 0.33
CA LEU A 63 8.00 5.53 0.76
C LEU A 63 6.67 6.08 0.23
N THR A 64 6.35 5.81 -1.03
CA THR A 64 5.08 6.23 -1.64
C THR A 64 3.89 5.60 -0.94
N ALA A 65 3.96 4.29 -0.65
CA ALA A 65 2.91 3.61 0.10
C ALA A 65 2.73 4.18 1.52
N LEU A 66 3.83 4.54 2.19
CA LEU A 66 3.79 5.17 3.51
C LEU A 66 3.12 6.56 3.44
N LEU A 67 3.46 7.36 2.45
CA LEU A 67 2.85 8.69 2.25
C LEU A 67 1.35 8.59 1.96
N LEU A 68 0.95 7.62 1.13
CA LEU A 68 -0.46 7.36 0.87
C LEU A 68 -1.18 6.86 2.13
N ASP A 69 -0.59 5.92 2.88
CA ASP A 69 -1.15 5.48 4.17
C ASP A 69 -1.36 6.65 5.11
N LEU A 70 -0.35 7.51 5.26
CA LEU A 70 -0.42 8.71 6.10
C LEU A 70 -1.55 9.64 5.67
N PHE A 71 -1.70 9.88 4.37
CA PHE A 71 -2.73 10.75 3.83
C PHE A 71 -4.14 10.17 3.98
N PHE A 72 -4.30 8.85 3.84
CA PHE A 72 -5.61 8.18 3.90
C PHE A 72 -6.00 7.73 5.31
N ARG A 73 -5.10 7.78 6.31
CA ARG A 73 -5.43 7.47 7.72
C ARG A 73 -6.62 8.26 8.26
N GLY A 74 -6.80 9.50 7.83
CA GLY A 74 -7.93 10.35 8.23
C GLY A 74 -9.24 10.11 7.46
N ARG A 75 -9.21 9.31 6.39
CA ARG A 75 -10.35 9.10 5.46
C ARG A 75 -10.98 7.71 5.58
N GLY A 76 -10.71 6.98 6.66
CA GLY A 76 -11.30 5.68 6.91
C GLY A 76 -12.83 5.74 6.89
N ALA A 77 -13.46 4.95 6.01
CA ALA A 77 -14.91 4.83 5.94
C ALA A 77 -15.42 4.23 7.26
N LYS A 78 -16.18 5.01 8.02
CA LYS A 78 -16.88 4.53 9.20
C LYS A 78 -18.17 3.86 8.74
N LEU A 79 -18.25 2.54 8.87
CA LEU A 79 -19.45 1.78 8.53
C LEU A 79 -20.18 1.46 9.83
N GLN A 80 -21.47 1.80 9.90
CA GLN A 80 -22.31 1.42 11.03
C GLN A 80 -22.61 -0.08 10.92
N ALA A 81 -22.03 -0.89 11.79
CA ALA A 81 -22.40 -2.29 11.89
C ALA A 81 -23.65 -2.38 12.77
N THR A 82 -24.75 -2.83 12.18
CA THR A 82 -25.95 -3.15 12.97
C THR A 82 -25.75 -4.54 13.55
N LYS A 83 -25.48 -4.63 14.86
CA LYS A 83 -25.45 -5.91 15.56
C LYS A 83 -26.88 -6.25 15.98
N ILE A 84 -27.43 -7.34 15.48
CA ILE A 84 -28.66 -7.94 16.02
C ILE A 84 -28.23 -8.75 17.25
N VAL A 85 -28.66 -8.32 18.43
CA VAL A 85 -28.48 -9.08 19.68
C VAL A 85 -29.72 -9.95 19.83
N GLU A 86 -29.52 -11.27 19.80
CA GLU A 86 -30.53 -12.28 20.13
C GLU A 86 -30.47 -12.62 21.64
#